data_AF-A0A2S0I045-F1
#
_entry.id   AF-A0A2S0I045-F1
#
_cell.length_a   1.000
_cell.length_b   1.000
_cell.length_c   1.000
_cell.angle_alpha   90.00
_cell.angle_beta   90.00
_cell.angle_gamma   90.00
#
_symmetry.space_group_name_H-M   'P 1'
#
loop_
_entity.id
_entity.type
_entity.pdbx_description
1 polymer ?
#
loop_
_entity_poly.entity_id
_entity_poly.type
_entity_poly.pdbx_seq_one_letter_code
_entity_poly.pdbx_strand_id
1 'polypeptide(L)'
;MVLIKEAPDRHIYKLSILLFLFVTTITCQNHGKLSLVHSLPDTLEEISGFSSVEGSPLLWSVNDSGNEAIVYGYNPITNKIERTIEITNGENEDWEDVTSDDDGNIYIGDFGNNRNKREDQVIYQLTTRHELPKVAMEAIKISFQFEDQDKFPPKKKNRNFDVESFVYLDGNFYLFTRNRSSKFDGTTKLYKLPARPGHHTAMLMDTFVTCEDEDDCQVTSAAIDRKQNRLVMLSYNKVWLFSNYPADNFFKGSVRLIKLNHTSQKESISFRDENSLYIADEENGSGGRNLYILELD
;
A
#
# COMPACT_ATOMS: atom_id res chain seq x y z
N MET A 1 -58.85 25.53 -73.74
CA MET A 1 -59.24 24.48 -72.79
C MET A 1 -58.02 23.66 -72.45
N VAL A 2 -57.31 24.03 -71.38
CA VAL A 2 -56.18 23.28 -70.84
C VAL A 2 -56.38 23.28 -69.32
N LEU A 3 -56.59 22.09 -68.76
CA LEU A 3 -56.79 21.82 -67.35
C LEU A 3 -55.47 22.05 -66.60
N ILE A 4 -55.47 22.98 -65.63
CA ILE A 4 -54.37 23.13 -64.66
C ILE A 4 -54.69 22.22 -63.47
N LYS A 5 -53.72 21.39 -63.13
CA LYS A 5 -53.73 20.37 -62.08
C LYS A 5 -53.38 21.04 -60.76
N GLU A 6 -54.25 20.98 -59.75
CA GLU A 6 -53.94 21.42 -58.39
C GLU A 6 -53.03 20.40 -57.69
N ALA A 7 -52.03 20.91 -56.95
CA ALA A 7 -51.09 20.16 -56.13
C ALA A 7 -51.51 20.20 -54.63
N PRO A 8 -51.15 19.21 -53.79
CA PRO A 8 -51.55 19.17 -52.39
C PRO A 8 -50.52 19.88 -51.49
N ASP A 9 -50.97 20.70 -50.54
CA ASP A 9 -50.11 21.41 -49.59
C ASP A 9 -50.17 20.87 -48.15
N ARG A 10 -49.06 20.22 -47.79
CA ARG A 10 -48.26 20.22 -46.54
C ARG A 10 -48.95 20.23 -45.16
N HIS A 11 -48.75 19.12 -44.45
CA HIS A 11 -48.89 19.02 -42.99
C HIS A 11 -47.78 19.76 -42.24
N ILE A 12 -48.16 20.57 -41.25
CA ILE A 12 -47.26 21.30 -40.34
C ILE A 12 -46.98 20.42 -39.12
N TYR A 13 -45.73 20.02 -38.90
CA TYR A 13 -45.31 19.34 -37.66
C TYR A 13 -44.86 20.39 -36.63
N LYS A 14 -45.52 20.43 -35.46
CA LYS A 14 -45.10 21.25 -34.31
C LYS A 14 -43.86 20.63 -33.66
N LEU A 15 -42.73 21.31 -33.74
CA LEU A 15 -41.49 20.95 -33.07
C LEU A 15 -41.55 21.41 -31.61
N SER A 16 -41.78 20.47 -30.67
CA SER A 16 -41.65 20.75 -29.23
C SER A 16 -40.19 20.55 -28.81
N ILE A 17 -39.50 21.63 -28.49
CA ILE A 17 -38.13 21.60 -27.95
C ILE A 17 -38.25 21.35 -26.45
N LEU A 18 -37.93 20.12 -26.02
CA LEU A 18 -37.85 19.73 -24.62
C LEU A 18 -36.47 20.13 -24.08
N LEU A 19 -36.40 21.21 -23.31
CA LEU A 19 -35.16 21.69 -22.69
C LEU A 19 -34.84 20.79 -21.47
N PHE A 20 -33.94 19.83 -21.65
CA PHE A 20 -33.47 18.96 -20.56
C PHE A 20 -32.49 19.75 -19.69
N LEU A 21 -32.95 20.20 -18.52
CA LEU A 21 -32.11 20.83 -17.50
C LEU A 21 -31.25 19.73 -16.85
N PHE A 22 -29.99 19.61 -17.27
CA PHE A 22 -29.04 18.66 -16.71
C PHE A 22 -28.59 19.18 -15.34
N VAL A 23 -29.30 18.80 -14.27
CA VAL A 23 -28.87 19.07 -12.89
C VAL A 23 -27.76 18.09 -12.57
N THR A 24 -26.51 18.52 -12.70
CA THR A 24 -25.35 17.76 -12.22
C THR A 24 -25.36 17.78 -10.70
N THR A 25 -25.85 16.71 -10.07
CA THR A 25 -25.64 16.49 -8.65
C THR A 25 -24.17 16.22 -8.44
N ILE A 26 -23.42 17.21 -7.97
CA ILE A 26 -22.07 16.98 -7.45
C ILE A 26 -22.25 16.19 -6.16
N THR A 27 -22.16 14.86 -6.25
CA THR A 27 -22.11 14.02 -5.06
C THR A 27 -20.75 14.25 -4.42
N CYS A 28 -20.73 14.94 -3.29
CA CYS A 28 -19.56 14.97 -2.42
C CYS A 28 -19.32 13.53 -1.96
N GLN A 29 -18.26 12.88 -2.47
CA GLN A 29 -17.84 11.58 -1.96
C GLN A 29 -17.32 11.77 -0.54
N ASN A 30 -17.83 10.98 0.40
CA ASN A 30 -17.42 11.05 1.79
C ASN A 30 -16.25 10.09 2.03
N HIS A 31 -15.07 10.64 2.30
CA HIS A 31 -13.86 9.88 2.59
C HIS A 31 -13.60 9.72 4.10
N GLY A 32 -14.62 9.94 4.93
CA GLY A 32 -14.53 9.75 6.38
C GLY A 32 -13.55 10.72 7.03
N LYS A 33 -12.50 10.19 7.68
CA LYS A 33 -11.40 10.99 8.26
C LYS A 33 -10.32 11.37 7.25
N LEU A 34 -10.39 10.84 6.03
CA LEU A 34 -9.38 11.04 5.00
C LEU A 34 -9.72 12.29 4.18
N SER A 35 -8.68 13.03 3.82
CA SER A 35 -8.75 14.06 2.79
C SER A 35 -8.22 13.49 1.48
N LEU A 36 -9.06 13.38 0.46
CA LEU A 36 -8.63 12.98 -0.88
C LEU A 36 -7.67 14.05 -1.44
N VAL A 37 -6.49 13.62 -1.88
CA VAL A 37 -5.51 14.49 -2.56
C VAL A 37 -5.82 14.51 -4.05
N HIS A 38 -5.75 13.35 -4.70
CA HIS A 38 -6.10 13.09 -6.10
C HIS A 38 -6.04 11.58 -6.37
N SER A 39 -6.51 11.16 -7.55
CA SER A 39 -6.21 9.82 -8.06
C SER A 39 -4.74 9.70 -8.49
N LEU A 40 -4.14 8.55 -8.20
CA LEU A 40 -2.78 8.19 -8.61
C LEU A 40 -2.73 7.94 -10.13
N PRO A 41 -1.54 8.03 -10.75
CA PRO A 41 -1.34 7.65 -12.14
C PRO A 41 -1.71 6.17 -12.37
N ASP A 42 -2.19 5.84 -13.57
CA ASP A 42 -2.61 4.47 -13.95
C ASP A 42 -1.48 3.45 -13.80
N THR A 43 -0.21 3.87 -13.84
CA THR A 43 0.96 3.03 -13.58
C THR A 43 1.01 2.47 -12.16
N LEU A 44 0.21 3.00 -11.23
CA LEU A 44 0.09 2.59 -9.84
C LEU A 44 -1.32 2.05 -9.53
N GLU A 45 -1.94 1.36 -10.49
CA GLU A 45 -3.28 0.76 -10.30
C GLU A 45 -3.30 -0.29 -9.17
N GLU A 46 -2.24 -1.10 -9.04
CA GLU A 46 -2.10 -2.13 -8.00
C GLU A 46 -1.09 -1.71 -6.93
N ILE A 47 -1.12 -0.44 -6.49
CA ILE A 47 -0.16 0.09 -5.51
C ILE A 47 -0.21 -0.67 -4.17
N SER A 48 0.86 -1.41 -3.88
CA SER A 48 0.95 -2.27 -2.68
C SER A 48 1.89 -1.71 -1.61
N GLY A 49 2.81 -0.80 -1.96
CA GLY A 49 3.65 -0.15 -0.94
C GLY A 49 4.16 1.21 -1.38
N PHE A 50 4.39 2.10 -0.41
CA PHE A 50 5.25 3.26 -0.65
C PHE A 50 6.00 3.76 0.59
N SER A 51 7.19 4.33 0.36
CA SER A 51 7.99 4.95 1.40
C SER A 51 8.54 6.31 1.00
N SER A 52 8.51 7.24 1.95
CA SER A 52 9.24 8.51 1.81
C SER A 52 10.72 8.32 2.15
N VAL A 53 11.58 9.13 1.53
CA VAL A 53 13.00 9.26 1.90
C VAL A 53 13.23 10.70 2.33
N GLU A 54 13.93 10.89 3.46
CA GLU A 54 14.18 12.24 3.99
C GLU A 54 14.87 13.14 2.97
N GLY A 55 14.35 14.35 2.77
CA GLY A 55 14.87 15.32 1.80
C GLY A 55 14.48 15.06 0.34
N SER A 56 13.76 13.97 0.05
CA SER A 56 13.20 13.68 -1.27
C SER A 56 11.72 14.09 -1.34
N PRO A 57 11.24 14.68 -2.44
CA PRO A 57 9.81 14.88 -2.67
C PRO A 57 9.09 13.61 -3.14
N LEU A 58 9.84 12.52 -3.40
CA LEU A 58 9.29 11.29 -3.97
C LEU A 58 8.84 10.32 -2.87
N LEU A 59 7.70 9.69 -3.12
CA LEU A 59 7.30 8.42 -2.54
C LEU A 59 7.81 7.31 -3.47
N TRP A 60 8.66 6.44 -2.93
CA TRP A 60 9.10 5.24 -3.66
C TRP A 60 8.03 4.18 -3.53
N SER A 61 7.49 3.72 -4.65
CA SER A 61 6.29 2.89 -4.71
C SER A 61 6.52 1.64 -5.56
N VAL A 62 5.74 0.60 -5.26
CA VAL A 62 5.67 -0.64 -6.04
C VAL A 62 4.22 -1.05 -6.25
N ASN A 63 3.99 -1.88 -7.26
CA ASN A 63 2.72 -2.56 -7.46
C ASN A 63 2.79 -4.01 -6.94
N ASP A 64 1.62 -4.58 -6.66
CA ASP A 64 1.42 -5.94 -6.16
C ASP A 64 1.90 -7.04 -7.14
N SER A 65 1.74 -8.30 -6.73
CA SER A 65 2.13 -9.54 -7.37
C SER A 65 1.90 -9.61 -8.88
N GLY A 66 2.88 -10.19 -9.59
CA GLY A 66 2.77 -10.48 -11.02
C GLY A 66 2.97 -9.29 -11.96
N ASN A 67 3.16 -8.09 -11.43
CA ASN A 67 3.60 -6.92 -12.19
C ASN A 67 5.06 -7.05 -12.67
N GLU A 68 5.50 -6.10 -13.49
CA GLU A 68 6.93 -5.96 -13.79
C GLU A 68 7.70 -5.59 -12.50
N ALA A 69 8.95 -6.06 -12.38
CA ALA A 69 9.81 -5.78 -11.23
C ALA A 69 10.34 -4.33 -11.27
N ILE A 70 9.45 -3.36 -11.11
CA ILE A 70 9.73 -1.93 -11.26
C ILE A 70 9.42 -1.19 -9.97
N VAL A 71 10.35 -0.30 -9.61
CA VAL A 71 10.19 0.66 -8.52
C VAL A 71 9.96 2.04 -9.11
N TYR A 72 8.91 2.71 -8.64
CA TYR A 72 8.51 4.03 -9.12
C TYR A 72 8.88 5.09 -8.09
N GLY A 73 9.48 6.19 -8.54
CA GLY A 73 9.60 7.42 -7.73
C GLY A 73 8.45 8.35 -8.08
N TYR A 74 7.40 8.31 -7.28
CA TYR A 74 6.17 9.06 -7.46
C TYR A 74 6.20 10.39 -6.70
N ASN A 75 5.88 11.50 -7.37
CA ASN A 75 5.78 12.81 -6.74
C ASN A 75 4.30 13.15 -6.43
N PRO A 76 3.89 13.17 -5.14
CA PRO A 76 2.50 13.45 -4.74
C PRO A 76 2.10 14.92 -4.90
N ILE A 77 3.03 15.83 -5.19
CA ILE A 77 2.72 17.25 -5.44
C ILE A 77 2.46 17.50 -6.93
N THR A 78 3.26 16.89 -7.80
CA THR A 78 3.11 17.05 -9.26
C THR A 78 2.18 16.01 -9.87
N ASN A 79 1.82 14.98 -9.10
CA ASN A 79 1.08 13.78 -9.51
C ASN A 79 1.72 13.08 -10.72
N LYS A 80 3.05 12.88 -10.66
CA LYS A 80 3.83 12.28 -11.75
C LYS A 80 4.80 11.23 -11.25
N ILE A 81 5.03 10.22 -12.09
CA ILE A 81 6.16 9.32 -11.98
C ILE A 81 7.41 10.06 -12.49
N GLU A 82 8.35 10.35 -11.60
CA GLU A 82 9.60 11.06 -11.92
C GLU A 82 10.80 10.11 -12.04
N ARG A 83 10.67 8.89 -11.53
CA ARG A 83 11.65 7.80 -11.67
C ARG A 83 10.94 6.48 -11.92
N THR A 84 11.59 5.64 -12.73
CA THR A 84 11.17 4.28 -13.04
C THR A 84 12.44 3.44 -13.07
N ILE A 85 12.53 2.44 -12.20
CA ILE A 85 13.74 1.64 -12.04
C ILE A 85 13.35 0.17 -12.11
N GLU A 86 13.78 -0.50 -13.17
CA GLU A 86 13.66 -1.94 -13.34
C GLU A 86 14.72 -2.68 -12.51
N ILE A 87 14.30 -3.71 -11.77
CA ILE A 87 15.17 -4.62 -11.03
C ILE A 87 15.51 -5.82 -11.90
N THR A 88 16.71 -5.84 -12.46
CA THR A 88 17.07 -6.80 -13.53
C THR A 88 17.45 -8.19 -13.04
N ASN A 89 17.65 -8.36 -11.74
CA ASN A 89 18.06 -9.61 -11.12
C ASN A 89 17.00 -10.19 -10.16
N GLY A 90 15.75 -9.73 -10.26
CA GLY A 90 14.62 -10.21 -9.46
C GLY A 90 13.33 -10.16 -10.28
N GLU A 91 12.30 -10.82 -9.78
CA GLU A 91 10.94 -10.76 -10.32
C GLU A 91 10.01 -10.26 -9.21
N ASN A 92 8.84 -9.74 -9.60
CA ASN A 92 7.77 -9.46 -8.66
C ASN A 92 6.91 -10.71 -8.50
N GLU A 93 7.33 -11.63 -7.62
CA GLU A 93 6.53 -12.82 -7.32
C GLU A 93 5.34 -12.46 -6.42
N ASP A 94 5.57 -11.74 -5.33
CA ASP A 94 4.54 -11.24 -4.40
C ASP A 94 5.12 -10.02 -3.64
N TRP A 95 5.28 -8.88 -4.33
CA TRP A 95 5.78 -7.63 -3.74
C TRP A 95 4.67 -6.91 -2.97
N GLU A 96 4.86 -6.76 -1.67
CA GLU A 96 3.78 -6.34 -0.76
C GLU A 96 4.02 -4.98 -0.09
N ASP A 97 5.27 -4.52 0.03
CA ASP A 97 5.53 -3.25 0.73
C ASP A 97 6.91 -2.65 0.39
N VAL A 98 7.11 -1.38 0.75
CA VAL A 98 8.37 -0.64 0.57
C VAL A 98 8.72 0.13 1.84
N THR A 99 9.99 0.09 2.26
CA THR A 99 10.51 0.94 3.34
C THR A 99 11.85 1.58 2.98
N SER A 100 12.34 2.51 3.80
CA SER A 100 13.62 3.19 3.58
C SER A 100 14.43 3.38 4.87
N ASP A 101 15.76 3.44 4.75
CA ASP A 101 16.66 3.78 5.86
C ASP A 101 17.05 5.27 5.89
N ASP A 102 17.89 5.66 6.85
CA ASP A 102 18.33 7.05 7.06
C ASP A 102 19.37 7.49 6.02
N ASP A 103 20.01 6.53 5.35
CA ASP A 103 20.90 6.77 4.22
C ASP A 103 20.13 6.88 2.90
N GLY A 104 18.81 6.72 2.95
CA GLY A 104 17.89 6.77 1.82
C GLY A 104 17.89 5.51 0.97
N ASN A 105 18.48 4.39 1.42
CA ASN A 105 18.34 3.11 0.75
C ASN A 105 16.87 2.69 0.75
N ILE A 106 16.42 2.09 -0.35
CA ILE A 106 15.04 1.64 -0.51
C ILE A 106 15.03 0.12 -0.41
N TYR A 107 14.03 -0.41 0.28
CA TYR A 107 13.85 -1.83 0.49
C TYR A 107 12.47 -2.24 0.01
N ILE A 108 12.39 -3.31 -0.78
CA ILE A 108 11.14 -3.85 -1.31
C ILE A 108 10.94 -5.26 -0.79
N GLY A 109 9.77 -5.52 -0.23
CA GLY A 109 9.40 -6.80 0.34
C GLY A 109 8.76 -7.72 -0.69
N ASP A 110 9.48 -8.74 -1.15
CA ASP A 110 8.93 -9.85 -1.94
C ASP A 110 8.74 -11.05 -1.01
N PHE A 111 7.67 -10.96 -0.24
CA PHE A 111 7.42 -11.87 0.87
C PHE A 111 5.93 -12.22 1.05
N GLY A 112 5.07 -11.70 0.17
CA GLY A 112 3.67 -12.12 0.09
C GLY A 112 3.59 -13.63 -0.04
N ASN A 113 2.69 -14.23 0.70
CA ASN A 113 2.60 -15.66 0.90
C ASN A 113 1.19 -16.06 1.33
N ASN A 114 0.19 -15.61 0.58
CA ASN A 114 -1.23 -15.90 0.71
C ASN A 114 -1.57 -17.36 1.10
N ARG A 115 -0.85 -18.32 0.52
CA ARG A 115 -1.05 -19.77 0.77
C ARG A 115 -0.12 -20.35 1.86
N ASN A 116 0.80 -19.54 2.37
CA ASN A 116 1.83 -19.85 3.37
C ASN A 116 2.74 -21.01 2.92
N LYS A 117 3.02 -21.09 1.61
CA LYS A 117 3.75 -22.20 0.96
C LYS A 117 5.14 -21.79 0.44
N ARG A 118 5.43 -20.49 0.37
CA ARG A 118 6.72 -19.99 -0.14
C ARG A 118 7.82 -20.26 0.87
N GLU A 119 9.03 -20.54 0.37
CA GLU A 119 10.26 -20.81 1.15
C GLU A 119 11.40 -19.85 0.78
N ASP A 120 11.11 -18.89 -0.11
CA ASP A 120 12.06 -18.05 -0.84
C ASP A 120 11.85 -16.55 -0.58
N GLN A 121 11.32 -16.20 0.60
CA GLN A 121 11.09 -14.81 0.97
C GLN A 121 12.36 -13.97 0.85
N VAL A 122 12.23 -12.80 0.24
CA VAL A 122 13.36 -11.92 -0.03
C VAL A 122 12.98 -10.45 0.13
N ILE A 123 13.93 -9.68 0.63
CA ILE A 123 13.89 -8.21 0.61
C ILE A 123 14.95 -7.74 -0.37
N TYR A 124 14.55 -6.96 -1.36
CA TYR A 124 15.44 -6.32 -2.32
C TYR A 124 15.89 -4.97 -1.78
N GLN A 125 17.19 -4.70 -1.78
CA GLN A 125 17.77 -3.42 -1.39
C GLN A 125 18.32 -2.69 -2.62
N LEU A 126 17.86 -1.44 -2.80
CA LEU A 126 18.37 -0.48 -3.78
C LEU A 126 19.23 0.53 -3.03
N THR A 127 20.52 0.55 -3.35
CA THR A 127 21.46 1.50 -2.72
C THR A 127 21.37 2.86 -3.40
N THR A 128 21.07 3.91 -2.63
CA THR A 128 20.92 5.28 -3.14
C THR A 128 22.12 6.18 -2.88
N ARG A 129 23.14 5.66 -2.19
CA ARG A 129 24.43 6.35 -1.91
C ARG A 129 25.19 6.77 -3.18
N HIS A 130 24.81 6.21 -4.33
CA HIS A 130 25.16 6.70 -5.65
C HIS A 130 23.83 7.02 -6.34
N GLU A 131 23.74 8.14 -7.08
CA GLU A 131 22.53 8.53 -7.79
C GLU A 131 21.89 7.30 -8.46
N LEU A 132 20.64 7.01 -8.09
CA LEU A 132 19.94 5.86 -8.67
C LEU A 132 19.91 6.02 -10.20
N PRO A 133 20.25 4.96 -10.96
CA PRO A 133 20.15 5.02 -12.40
C PRO A 133 18.70 5.27 -12.80
N LYS A 134 18.51 5.93 -13.94
CA LYS A 134 17.17 6.34 -14.38
C LYS A 134 16.31 5.23 -14.98
N VAL A 135 16.86 4.01 -15.17
CA VAL A 135 16.19 2.97 -15.97
C VAL A 135 16.24 1.60 -15.32
N ALA A 136 17.41 1.08 -14.97
CA ALA A 136 17.54 -0.30 -14.51
C ALA A 136 18.74 -0.49 -13.56
N MET A 137 18.63 -1.43 -12.63
CA MET A 137 19.72 -1.84 -11.75
C MET A 137 19.55 -3.26 -11.20
N GLU A 138 20.65 -3.82 -10.70
CA GLU A 138 20.59 -4.99 -9.83
C GLU A 138 20.30 -4.55 -8.39
N ALA A 139 19.43 -5.29 -7.71
CA ALA A 139 19.20 -5.14 -6.28
C ALA A 139 20.04 -6.13 -5.48
N ILE A 140 20.41 -5.74 -4.26
CA ILE A 140 20.98 -6.65 -3.26
C ILE A 140 19.83 -7.48 -2.70
N LYS A 141 19.98 -8.82 -2.68
CA LYS A 141 18.98 -9.72 -2.10
C LYS A 141 19.30 -10.04 -0.64
N ILE A 142 18.30 -9.90 0.23
CA ILE A 142 18.35 -10.28 1.63
C ILE A 142 17.25 -11.32 1.85
N SER A 143 17.60 -12.61 1.84
CA SER A 143 16.62 -13.68 1.99
C SER A 143 16.43 -14.06 3.44
N PHE A 144 15.28 -14.63 3.76
CA PHE A 144 15.02 -15.08 5.11
C PHE A 144 14.04 -16.25 5.17
N GLN A 145 14.02 -16.88 6.33
CA GLN A 145 12.99 -17.85 6.75
C GLN A 145 12.50 -17.49 8.15
N PHE A 146 11.26 -17.83 8.48
CA PHE A 146 10.75 -17.66 9.84
C PHE A 146 11.34 -18.69 10.80
N GLU A 147 11.55 -18.31 12.05
CA GLU A 147 12.05 -19.25 13.06
C GLU A 147 11.05 -20.37 13.42
N ASP A 148 9.75 -20.14 13.23
CA ASP A 148 8.66 -21.03 13.68
C ASP A 148 7.77 -21.58 12.54
N GLN A 149 8.21 -21.46 11.27
CA GLN A 149 7.52 -22.08 10.13
C GLN A 149 8.12 -23.43 9.73
N ASP A 150 7.69 -24.50 10.40
CA ASP A 150 8.17 -25.86 10.10
C ASP A 150 7.52 -26.52 8.86
N LYS A 151 6.48 -25.90 8.28
CA LYS A 151 5.66 -26.50 7.20
C LYS A 151 5.23 -25.49 6.16
N PHE A 152 5.22 -25.93 4.89
CA PHE A 152 4.92 -25.11 3.72
C PHE A 152 3.86 -25.82 2.83
N PRO A 153 2.55 -25.65 3.08
CA PRO A 153 1.96 -24.79 4.09
C PRO A 153 1.67 -25.49 5.42
N PRO A 154 1.55 -24.72 6.52
CA PRO A 154 1.02 -25.24 7.77
C PRO A 154 -0.48 -25.57 7.61
N LYS A 155 -1.05 -26.20 8.64
CA LYS A 155 -2.51 -26.43 8.71
C LYS A 155 -3.24 -25.09 8.56
N LYS A 156 -4.40 -25.07 7.89
CA LYS A 156 -5.14 -23.83 7.60
C LYS A 156 -5.33 -22.89 8.79
N LYS A 157 -5.58 -23.44 9.99
CA LYS A 157 -5.74 -22.67 11.25
C LYS A 157 -4.45 -22.09 11.85
N ASN A 158 -3.29 -22.39 11.26
CA ASN A 158 -1.96 -21.98 11.71
C ASN A 158 -1.24 -21.16 10.60
N ARG A 159 -1.99 -20.63 9.62
CA ARG A 159 -1.43 -19.85 8.50
C ARG A 159 -1.28 -18.40 8.92
N ASN A 160 -0.13 -18.05 9.47
CA ASN A 160 0.22 -16.70 9.86
C ASN A 160 1.71 -16.44 9.59
N PHE A 161 2.08 -16.64 8.32
CA PHE A 161 3.42 -16.49 7.73
C PHE A 161 3.34 -15.76 6.39
N ASP A 162 2.31 -14.92 6.26
CA ASP A 162 2.09 -14.04 5.13
C ASP A 162 2.48 -12.65 5.58
N VAL A 163 3.60 -12.12 5.09
CA VAL A 163 4.08 -10.79 5.48
C VAL A 163 3.55 -9.82 4.47
N GLU A 164 2.94 -8.74 4.96
CA GLU A 164 2.28 -7.76 4.10
C GLU A 164 2.71 -6.34 4.45
N SER A 165 3.53 -6.18 5.50
CA SER A 165 4.18 -4.91 5.74
C SER A 165 5.45 -5.04 6.55
N PHE A 166 6.30 -4.04 6.44
CA PHE A 166 7.53 -3.98 7.20
C PHE A 166 8.09 -2.57 7.36
N VAL A 167 8.96 -2.41 8.37
CA VAL A 167 9.70 -1.17 8.57
C VAL A 167 11.18 -1.45 8.81
N TYR A 168 12.02 -0.49 8.43
CA TYR A 168 13.41 -0.44 8.84
C TYR A 168 13.59 0.39 10.12
N LEU A 169 14.34 -0.14 11.09
CA LEU A 169 14.79 0.61 12.27
C LEU A 169 16.12 0.06 12.78
N ASP A 170 17.10 0.95 12.98
CA ASP A 170 18.40 0.65 13.61
C ASP A 170 19.09 -0.62 13.07
N GLY A 171 19.19 -0.73 11.74
CA GLY A 171 19.88 -1.85 11.06
C GLY A 171 19.10 -3.16 11.06
N ASN A 172 17.80 -3.14 11.33
CA ASN A 172 16.93 -4.30 11.32
C ASN A 172 15.64 -4.03 10.55
N PHE A 173 15.09 -5.09 9.95
CA PHE A 173 13.73 -5.12 9.45
C PHE A 173 12.79 -5.69 10.51
N TYR A 174 11.60 -5.13 10.57
CA TYR A 174 10.50 -5.55 11.43
C TYR A 174 9.31 -5.89 10.53
N LEU A 175 8.94 -7.16 10.47
CA LEU A 175 7.95 -7.70 9.54
C LEU A 175 6.63 -7.95 10.27
N PHE A 176 5.51 -7.52 9.68
CA PHE A 176 4.18 -7.72 10.22
C PHE A 176 3.37 -8.64 9.32
N THR A 177 2.77 -9.68 9.91
CA THR A 177 2.00 -10.64 9.13
C THR A 177 0.53 -10.25 8.98
N ARG A 178 -0.05 -10.60 7.83
CA ARG A 178 -1.50 -10.74 7.64
C ARG A 178 -1.91 -12.15 8.05
N ASN A 179 -2.98 -12.24 8.84
CA ASN A 179 -3.44 -13.51 9.37
C ASN A 179 -4.29 -14.26 8.34
N ARG A 180 -3.74 -15.29 7.69
CA ARG A 180 -4.44 -16.17 6.73
C ARG A 180 -5.05 -17.41 7.39
N SER A 181 -5.20 -17.41 8.71
CA SER A 181 -5.76 -18.52 9.46
C SER A 181 -7.22 -18.72 9.08
N SER A 182 -7.65 -19.97 8.84
CA SER A 182 -9.08 -20.29 8.69
C SER A 182 -9.93 -20.04 9.95
N LYS A 183 -9.28 -19.64 11.04
CA LYS A 183 -9.90 -19.11 12.26
C LYS A 183 -9.23 -17.77 12.53
N PHE A 184 -9.55 -16.79 11.70
CA PHE A 184 -9.06 -15.43 11.86
C PHE A 184 -9.41 -14.93 13.26
N ASP A 185 -8.44 -14.35 13.94
CA ASP A 185 -8.56 -13.79 15.29
C ASP A 185 -7.90 -12.41 15.41
N GLY A 186 -7.50 -11.81 14.28
CA GLY A 186 -6.80 -10.53 14.26
C GLY A 186 -5.33 -10.58 14.66
N THR A 187 -4.75 -11.75 14.94
CA THR A 187 -3.35 -11.83 15.35
C THR A 187 -2.42 -11.47 14.18
N THR A 188 -1.70 -10.36 14.28
CA THR A 188 -0.49 -10.11 13.50
C THR A 188 0.74 -10.50 14.33
N LYS A 189 1.69 -11.17 13.69
CA LYS A 189 3.00 -11.49 14.28
C LYS A 189 4.00 -10.40 13.88
N LEU A 190 4.87 -10.03 14.82
CA LEU A 190 6.02 -9.18 14.56
C LEU A 190 7.28 -10.02 14.55
N TYR A 191 7.97 -10.06 13.41
CA TYR A 191 9.29 -10.69 13.30
C TYR A 191 10.40 -9.65 13.15
N LYS A 192 11.63 -10.01 13.52
CA LYS A 192 12.82 -9.18 13.36
C LYS A 192 13.95 -9.94 12.65
N LEU A 193 14.63 -9.27 11.73
CA LEU A 193 15.86 -9.76 11.11
C LEU A 193 16.86 -8.63 10.79
N PRO A 194 18.17 -8.91 10.68
CA PRO A 194 19.16 -7.90 10.30
C PRO A 194 18.96 -7.36 8.89
N ALA A 195 19.04 -6.04 8.71
CA ALA A 195 18.99 -5.37 7.42
C ALA A 195 20.36 -5.34 6.74
N ARG A 196 20.89 -6.53 6.42
CA ARG A 196 22.20 -6.69 5.76
C ARG A 196 22.19 -7.86 4.78
N PRO A 197 23.06 -7.87 3.76
CA PRO A 197 23.14 -8.98 2.80
C PRO A 197 23.32 -10.34 3.49
N GLY A 198 22.64 -11.35 2.96
CA GLY A 198 22.73 -12.74 3.43
C GLY A 198 21.37 -13.43 3.55
N HIS A 199 21.42 -14.65 4.07
CA HIS A 199 20.26 -15.42 4.47
C HIS A 199 20.12 -15.37 6.00
N HIS A 200 18.95 -14.96 6.49
CA HIS A 200 18.71 -14.77 7.93
C HIS A 200 17.51 -15.56 8.43
N THR A 201 17.46 -15.76 9.73
CA THR A 201 16.25 -16.23 10.42
C THR A 201 15.51 -15.03 10.98
N ALA A 202 14.24 -14.88 10.60
CA ALA A 202 13.33 -13.89 11.15
C ALA A 202 12.80 -14.39 12.50
N MET A 203 13.16 -13.68 13.58
CA MET A 203 12.84 -14.04 14.96
C MET A 203 11.48 -13.45 15.37
N LEU A 204 10.57 -14.26 15.91
CA LEU A 204 9.28 -13.82 16.42
C LEU A 204 9.50 -13.02 17.71
N MET A 205 9.21 -11.72 17.65
CA MET A 205 9.42 -10.80 18.75
C MET A 205 8.18 -10.69 19.64
N ASP A 206 7.02 -10.51 19.03
CA ASP A 206 5.75 -10.30 19.74
C ASP A 206 4.56 -10.56 18.81
N THR A 207 3.36 -10.43 19.35
CA THR A 207 2.09 -10.48 18.59
C THR A 207 1.19 -9.33 19.00
N PHE A 208 0.35 -8.87 18.08
CA PHE A 208 -0.69 -7.89 18.35
C PHE A 208 -2.03 -8.37 17.79
N VAL A 209 -3.11 -8.15 18.53
CA VAL A 209 -4.47 -8.49 18.09
C VAL A 209 -5.15 -7.23 17.58
N THR A 210 -5.44 -7.18 16.28
CA THR A 210 -6.12 -6.05 15.63
C THR A 210 -7.60 -6.01 15.98
N CYS A 211 -8.39 -6.93 15.41
CA CYS A 211 -9.75 -7.28 15.79
C CYS A 211 -10.20 -8.58 15.07
N GLU A 212 -11.37 -9.13 15.40
CA GLU A 212 -11.88 -10.39 14.84
C GLU A 212 -12.59 -10.24 13.47
N ASP A 213 -12.61 -9.04 12.89
CA ASP A 213 -13.23 -8.76 11.60
C ASP A 213 -12.21 -8.88 10.46
N GLU A 214 -12.22 -10.03 9.76
CA GLU A 214 -11.23 -10.36 8.73
C GLU A 214 -11.23 -9.34 7.58
N ASP A 215 -12.40 -8.85 7.17
CA ASP A 215 -12.53 -7.90 6.05
C ASP A 215 -11.92 -6.53 6.37
N ASP A 216 -11.61 -6.28 7.63
CA ASP A 216 -11.51 -4.93 8.20
C ASP A 216 -10.26 -4.75 9.08
N CYS A 217 -9.65 -5.84 9.54
CA CYS A 217 -8.57 -5.86 10.51
C CYS A 217 -7.34 -6.69 10.08
N GLN A 218 -7.27 -7.09 8.82
CA GLN A 218 -6.04 -7.57 8.20
C GLN A 218 -5.02 -6.43 8.09
N VAL A 219 -3.77 -6.68 8.48
CA VAL A 219 -2.67 -5.72 8.29
C VAL A 219 -2.30 -5.69 6.81
N THR A 220 -2.15 -4.48 6.27
CA THR A 220 -1.89 -4.23 4.84
C THR A 220 -0.65 -3.39 4.59
N SER A 221 -0.27 -2.52 5.53
CA SER A 221 0.92 -1.67 5.40
C SER A 221 1.39 -1.18 6.76
N ALA A 222 2.64 -0.72 6.87
CA ALA A 222 3.19 -0.13 8.08
C ALA A 222 4.22 0.96 7.77
N ALA A 223 4.32 1.95 8.67
CA ALA A 223 5.34 2.99 8.55
C ALA A 223 5.87 3.40 9.92
N ILE A 224 7.10 3.89 9.95
CA ILE A 224 7.76 4.34 11.18
C ILE A 224 8.24 5.78 11.05
N ASP A 225 7.92 6.59 12.05
CA ASP A 225 8.54 7.87 12.29
C ASP A 225 9.63 7.67 13.35
N ARG A 226 10.86 7.57 12.85
CA ARG A 226 12.08 7.34 13.65
C ARG A 226 12.41 8.52 14.56
N LYS A 227 12.01 9.74 14.19
CA LYS A 227 12.31 10.96 14.97
C LYS A 227 11.39 11.08 16.18
N GLN A 228 10.12 10.71 16.01
CA GLN A 228 9.13 10.79 17.08
C GLN A 228 8.88 9.45 17.79
N ASN A 229 9.57 8.39 17.39
CA ASN A 229 9.41 7.05 17.96
C ASN A 229 7.95 6.58 17.87
N ARG A 230 7.37 6.65 16.66
CA ARG A 230 6.00 6.23 16.37
C ARG A 230 5.97 5.21 15.25
N LEU A 231 5.14 4.20 15.40
CA LEU A 231 4.87 3.19 14.38
C LEU A 231 3.38 3.26 14.04
N VAL A 232 3.02 3.17 12.76
CA VAL A 232 1.65 2.97 12.31
C VAL A 232 1.52 1.63 11.61
N MET A 233 0.42 0.93 11.87
CA MET A 233 -0.05 -0.19 11.05
C MET A 233 -1.39 0.18 10.43
N LEU A 234 -1.59 -0.21 9.18
CA LEU A 234 -2.78 0.03 8.37
C LEU A 234 -3.57 -1.27 8.19
N SER A 235 -4.90 -1.13 8.16
CA SER A 235 -5.81 -2.05 7.47
C SER A 235 -6.65 -1.27 6.46
N TYR A 236 -7.54 -1.95 5.74
CA TYR A 236 -8.49 -1.34 4.81
C TYR A 236 -9.35 -0.20 5.38
N ASN A 237 -9.51 -0.09 6.70
CA ASN A 237 -10.28 1.01 7.28
C ASN A 237 -9.82 1.50 8.66
N LYS A 238 -8.68 1.03 9.19
CA LYS A 238 -8.15 1.41 10.50
C LYS A 238 -6.66 1.71 10.42
N VAL A 239 -6.22 2.61 11.29
CA VAL A 239 -4.80 2.84 11.59
C VAL A 239 -4.57 2.62 13.08
N TRP A 240 -3.60 1.80 13.43
CA TRP A 240 -3.10 1.65 14.80
C TRP A 240 -1.81 2.45 14.94
N LEU A 241 -1.84 3.52 15.72
CA LEU A 241 -0.68 4.37 16.03
C LEU A 241 -0.07 3.93 17.36
N PHE A 242 1.12 3.35 17.32
CA PHE A 242 1.93 2.98 18.47
C PHE A 242 2.92 4.09 18.80
N SER A 243 3.06 4.39 20.09
CA SER A 243 3.97 5.42 20.62
C SER A 243 4.46 5.03 22.01
N ASN A 244 5.47 5.73 22.53
CA ASN A 244 6.00 5.50 23.89
C ASN A 244 6.44 4.04 24.14
N TYR A 245 6.86 3.32 23.10
CA TYR A 245 7.40 1.97 23.24
C TYR A 245 8.89 2.04 23.61
N PRO A 246 9.39 1.11 24.45
CA PRO A 246 10.80 1.06 24.82
C PRO A 246 11.62 0.36 23.73
N ALA A 247 12.65 1.03 23.21
CA ALA A 247 13.50 0.54 22.12
C ALA A 247 12.66 0.11 20.91
N ASP A 248 12.71 -1.16 20.52
CA ASP A 248 11.99 -1.75 19.39
C ASP A 248 10.75 -2.58 19.80
N ASN A 249 10.32 -2.48 21.07
CA ASN A 249 9.17 -3.24 21.59
C ASN A 249 7.84 -2.53 21.28
N PHE A 250 7.53 -2.34 20.00
CA PHE A 250 6.42 -1.51 19.51
C PHE A 250 5.08 -1.77 20.24
N PHE A 251 4.73 -3.04 20.44
CA PHE A 251 3.46 -3.46 21.05
C PHE A 251 3.42 -3.34 22.58
N LYS A 252 4.52 -2.93 23.22
CA LYS A 252 4.56 -2.58 24.64
C LYS A 252 4.34 -1.08 24.89
N GLY A 253 4.17 -0.29 23.82
CA GLY A 253 3.83 1.12 23.88
C GLY A 253 2.33 1.40 24.08
N SER A 254 1.96 2.67 24.01
CA SER A 254 0.58 3.11 23.92
C SER A 254 0.07 2.94 22.49
N VAL A 255 -1.18 2.47 22.33
CA VAL A 255 -1.82 2.33 21.01
C VAL A 255 -3.06 3.22 20.92
N ARG A 256 -3.14 4.04 19.87
CA ARG A 256 -4.35 4.80 19.48
C ARG A 256 -4.91 4.16 18.21
N LEU A 257 -6.15 3.66 18.30
CA LEU A 257 -6.89 3.19 17.14
C LEU A 257 -7.63 4.35 16.47
N ILE A 258 -7.39 4.56 15.18
CA ILE A 258 -8.07 5.54 14.35
C ILE A 258 -8.92 4.79 13.33
N LYS A 259 -10.25 4.87 13.47
CA LYS A 259 -11.18 4.40 12.44
C LYS A 259 -11.25 5.44 11.32
N LEU A 260 -10.97 5.03 10.10
CA LEU A 260 -10.96 5.91 8.93
C LEU A 260 -12.38 6.29 8.48
N ASN A 261 -13.39 5.47 8.80
CA ASN A 261 -14.78 5.62 8.35
C ASN A 261 -14.88 5.71 6.81
N HIS A 262 -13.96 5.04 6.12
CA HIS A 262 -13.88 4.92 4.68
C HIS A 262 -13.22 3.59 4.36
N THR A 263 -13.95 2.68 3.72
CA THR A 263 -13.44 1.34 3.38
C THR A 263 -13.10 1.29 1.89
N SER A 264 -11.86 0.90 1.61
CA SER A 264 -11.29 0.62 0.28
C SER A 264 -10.05 -0.25 0.50
N GLN A 265 -9.51 -0.87 -0.55
CA GLN A 265 -8.29 -1.69 -0.48
C GLN A 265 -7.06 -0.82 -0.27
N LYS A 266 -6.88 -0.32 0.96
CA LYS A 266 -5.72 0.50 1.33
C LYS A 266 -4.54 -0.40 1.63
N GLU A 267 -3.56 -0.35 0.77
CA GLU A 267 -2.38 -1.22 0.83
C GLU A 267 -1.12 -0.40 1.11
N SER A 268 -1.17 0.95 1.19
CA SER A 268 0.06 1.73 1.43
C SER A 268 -0.10 2.86 2.44
N ILE A 269 0.89 3.01 3.33
CA ILE A 269 0.99 4.09 4.32
C ILE A 269 2.43 4.61 4.46
N SER A 270 2.60 5.93 4.57
CA SER A 270 3.87 6.54 5.00
C SER A 270 3.58 7.81 5.79
N PHE A 271 4.45 8.15 6.72
CA PHE A 271 4.45 9.51 7.26
C PHE A 271 4.71 10.52 6.13
N ARG A 272 3.86 11.55 6.08
CA ARG A 272 4.06 12.73 5.23
C ARG A 272 4.89 13.76 5.99
N ASP A 273 4.57 13.93 7.26
CA ASP A 273 5.25 14.77 8.22
C ASP A 273 4.97 14.27 9.65
N GLU A 274 5.33 15.09 10.64
CA GLU A 274 5.11 14.84 12.06
C GLU A 274 3.65 14.67 12.48
N ASN A 275 2.68 15.21 11.75
CA ASN A 275 1.27 15.18 12.18
C ASN A 275 0.34 14.58 11.13
N SER A 276 0.87 14.09 10.01
CA SER A 276 0.04 13.54 8.95
C SER A 276 0.65 12.34 8.23
N LEU A 277 -0.23 11.51 7.68
CA LEU A 277 0.09 10.31 6.94
C LEU A 277 -0.40 10.44 5.50
N TYR A 278 0.40 9.97 4.55
CA TYR A 278 -0.10 9.56 3.25
C TYR A 278 -0.66 8.14 3.35
N ILE A 279 -1.80 7.90 2.71
CA ILE A 279 -2.42 6.58 2.56
C ILE A 279 -2.88 6.42 1.11
N ALA A 280 -2.67 5.26 0.48
CA ALA A 280 -3.23 4.96 -0.84
C ALA A 280 -4.08 3.70 -0.85
N ASP A 281 -5.01 3.63 -1.80
CA ASP A 281 -5.74 2.42 -2.16
C ASP A 281 -5.50 1.99 -3.61
N GLU A 282 -5.55 0.67 -3.82
CA GLU A 282 -5.50 0.03 -5.13
C GLU A 282 -6.80 0.23 -5.91
N GLU A 283 -6.72 0.12 -7.23
CA GLU A 283 -7.86 0.05 -8.12
C GLU A 283 -8.48 -1.35 -8.11
N ASN A 284 -9.79 -1.41 -7.91
CA ASN A 284 -10.55 -2.64 -8.09
C ASN A 284 -11.91 -2.35 -8.75
N GLY A 285 -12.76 -3.37 -8.87
CA GLY A 285 -14.08 -3.24 -9.49
C GLY A 285 -15.02 -2.21 -8.84
N SER A 286 -14.69 -1.70 -7.64
CA SER A 286 -15.42 -0.66 -6.91
C SER A 286 -14.80 0.74 -7.03
N GLY A 287 -13.74 0.90 -7.82
CA GLY A 287 -12.91 2.11 -7.89
C GLY A 287 -11.63 1.98 -7.05
N GLY A 288 -11.01 3.10 -6.69
CA GLY A 288 -9.75 3.14 -5.94
C GLY A 288 -8.71 4.01 -6.65
N ARG A 289 -7.43 3.63 -6.54
CA ARG A 289 -6.29 4.37 -7.10
C ARG A 289 -6.21 5.80 -6.58
N ASN A 290 -6.40 6.01 -5.29
CA ASN A 290 -6.42 7.35 -4.70
C ASN A 290 -5.34 7.53 -3.65
N LEU A 291 -4.78 8.74 -3.61
CA LEU A 291 -3.93 9.21 -2.53
C LEU A 291 -4.75 10.04 -1.55
N TYR A 292 -4.58 9.77 -0.27
CA TYR A 292 -5.23 10.47 0.83
C TYR A 292 -4.22 11.03 1.82
N ILE A 293 -4.66 12.04 2.58
CA ILE A 293 -4.00 12.51 3.79
C ILE A 293 -4.89 12.17 4.99
N LEU A 294 -4.28 11.63 6.05
CA LEU A 294 -4.87 11.51 7.38
C LEU A 294 -4.09 12.39 8.36
N GLU A 295 -4.78 13.35 8.98
CA GLU A 295 -4.23 14.13 10.09
C GLU A 295 -4.30 13.32 11.40
N LEU A 296 -3.24 13.38 12.20
CA LEU A 296 -3.07 12.61 13.44
C LEU A 296 -3.52 13.36 14.70
N ASP A 297 -3.88 14.63 14.59
CA ASP A 297 -4.42 15.46 15.68
C ASP A 297 -5.76 14.90 16.21
#